data_AF-A0A3E0WEY7-F1
#
_entry.id   AF-A0A3E0WEY7-F1
#
_cell.length_a   1.000
_cell.length_b   1.000
_cell.length_c   1.000
_cell.angle_alpha   90.00
_cell.angle_beta   90.00
_cell.angle_gamma   90.00
#
_symmetry.space_group_name_H-M   'P 1'
#
loop_
_entity.id
_entity.type
_entity.pdbx_description
1 polymer ?
#
loop_
_entity_poly.entity_id
_entity_poly.type
_entity_poly.pdbx_seq_one_letter_code
_entity_poly.pdbx_strand_id
1 'polypeptide(L)'
;MICRSARRGRRVAVRFDAQTDDVAASRRARRGHGVLEGGTREHPRALQPHRHRLRGATDHRRRHERTACPAHRQSVSRSSQSRLRNLAFATRTVSETDTATGDLGSIERDLTLLGLVSMIDPIRAEVPAAMATVLAAGVKVDIVTGDFSLTALAIARQAGLVAPDGSPGGELVVVTGAQLATMTDADVLARAGAGGTVFSRVAPEDKVRIVDLLKASGRVVAVTGDGINDAPALRHANIGVAMGASGTDVAKQSAEIVLLDDSFASLVGAVRLGRTIYQNIRKGVLSCLTSNIAEFTVNSASLGLASAFGVPLALNVLQILAIDLLGEIFPIAALGRDPEEGETMRDEPRDPAARILNRRSLVDIVVAGGVMGLLAFANYLLLYSRNSVDPFVDVVPLTVLAQAMTITYVTIMVCQLVSITQRRSVHGFFTRYQFTNRTYWLAIAVAVAIMLVIVYVPAVATLFGTAPLGILDWAFVLGAALIFLAIREAGRVLVRK
;
A
#
# COMPACT_ATOMS: atom_id res chain seq x y z
N MET A 1 -12.98 26.73 -30.80
CA MET A 1 -13.32 27.86 -29.90
C MET A 1 -12.81 29.14 -30.53
N ILE A 2 -13.67 30.04 -31.02
CA ILE A 2 -13.24 31.32 -31.62
C ILE A 2 -13.14 32.35 -30.50
N CYS A 3 -11.92 32.64 -30.04
CA CYS A 3 -11.70 33.69 -29.05
C CYS A 3 -11.65 35.06 -29.76
N ARG A 4 -12.78 35.77 -29.84
CA ARG A 4 -12.82 37.18 -30.30
C ARG A 4 -12.39 38.10 -29.15
N SER A 5 -11.09 38.34 -29.02
CA SER A 5 -10.58 39.45 -28.20
C SER A 5 -10.66 40.74 -29.00
N ALA A 6 -11.70 41.53 -28.74
CA ALA A 6 -11.87 42.88 -29.29
C ALA A 6 -11.11 43.90 -28.42
N ARG A 7 -9.78 43.99 -28.60
CA ARG A 7 -9.03 45.23 -28.27
C ARG A 7 -8.62 45.91 -29.57
N ARG A 8 -9.09 47.14 -29.77
CA ARG A 8 -8.87 48.01 -30.94
C ARG A 8 -7.39 47.90 -31.40
N GLY A 9 -7.19 47.34 -32.59
CA GLY A 9 -5.89 47.30 -33.29
C GLY A 9 -5.32 45.91 -33.64
N ARG A 10 -5.82 44.81 -33.05
CA ARG A 10 -5.35 43.44 -33.37
C ARG A 10 -6.51 42.56 -33.84
N ARG A 11 -6.72 42.45 -35.16
CA ARG A 11 -7.49 41.32 -35.70
C ARG A 11 -6.59 40.09 -35.62
N VAL A 12 -6.95 39.13 -34.78
CA VAL A 12 -6.35 37.81 -34.73
C VAL A 12 -7.44 36.82 -35.09
N ALA A 13 -7.39 36.26 -36.29
CA ALA A 13 -8.23 35.12 -36.67
C ALA A 13 -7.43 33.86 -36.34
N VAL A 14 -7.85 33.12 -35.32
CA VAL A 14 -7.30 31.80 -35.01
C VAL A 14 -8.33 30.77 -35.45
N ARG A 15 -7.98 29.92 -36.41
CA ARG A 15 -8.82 28.81 -36.86
C ARG A 15 -8.03 27.51 -36.66
N PHE A 16 -8.63 26.58 -35.92
CA PHE A 16 -8.18 25.20 -35.82
C PHE A 16 -8.96 24.41 -36.86
N ASP A 17 -8.26 23.76 -37.79
CA ASP A 17 -8.88 22.85 -38.76
C ASP A 17 -8.58 21.40 -38.35
N ALA A 18 -9.64 20.67 -38.02
CA ALA A 18 -9.55 19.29 -37.56
C ALA A 18 -9.22 18.29 -38.68
N GLN A 19 -9.37 18.67 -39.96
CA GLN A 19 -9.01 17.79 -41.09
C GLN A 19 -7.53 17.86 -41.45
N THR A 20 -6.88 19.00 -41.21
CA THR A 20 -5.45 19.23 -41.50
C THR A 20 -4.56 19.21 -40.26
N ASP A 21 -5.16 19.27 -39.05
CA ASP A 21 -4.48 19.33 -37.74
C ASP A 21 -3.58 20.58 -37.59
N ASP A 22 -4.00 21.67 -38.26
CA ASP A 22 -3.30 22.94 -38.39
C ASP A 22 -4.02 24.08 -37.64
N VAL A 23 -3.23 24.97 -37.05
CA VAL A 23 -3.67 26.22 -36.41
C VAL A 23 -2.97 27.39 -37.06
N ALA A 24 -3.73 28.24 -37.76
CA ALA A 24 -3.23 29.47 -38.34
C ALA A 24 -3.76 30.69 -37.57
N ALA A 25 -2.87 31.64 -37.28
CA ALA A 25 -3.17 32.92 -36.65
C ALA A 25 -2.51 34.07 -37.42
N SER A 26 -3.27 35.13 -37.74
CA SER A 26 -2.70 36.36 -38.33
C SER A 26 -2.63 37.49 -37.31
N ARG A 27 -1.55 38.28 -37.32
CA ARG A 27 -1.36 39.48 -36.48
C ARG A 27 -0.83 40.63 -37.31
N ARG A 28 -1.34 41.85 -37.10
CA ARG A 28 -0.78 43.07 -37.71
C ARG A 28 0.49 43.50 -36.95
N ALA A 29 1.62 43.57 -37.63
CA ALA A 29 2.88 44.04 -37.04
C ALA A 29 2.90 45.58 -36.93
N ARG A 30 3.71 46.11 -36.01
CA ARG A 30 3.84 47.56 -35.73
C ARG A 30 4.33 48.41 -36.93
N ARG A 31 4.73 47.80 -38.05
CA ARG A 31 5.25 48.46 -39.26
C ARG A 31 4.35 48.29 -40.50
N GLY A 32 3.04 48.05 -40.33
CA GLY A 32 2.09 48.01 -41.45
C GLY A 32 1.93 46.65 -42.15
N HIS A 33 2.84 45.69 -41.95
CA HIS A 33 2.73 44.34 -42.51
C HIS A 33 2.00 43.34 -41.59
N GLY A 34 1.27 42.37 -42.17
CA GLY A 34 0.71 41.24 -41.43
C GLY A 34 1.73 40.13 -41.22
N VAL A 35 1.69 39.44 -40.08
CA VAL A 35 2.47 38.23 -39.78
C VAL A 35 1.48 37.09 -39.61
N LEU A 36 1.66 36.02 -40.38
CA LEU A 36 0.97 34.75 -40.19
C LEU A 36 1.85 33.85 -39.32
N GLU A 37 1.30 33.30 -38.24
CA GLU A 37 1.90 32.29 -37.40
C GLU A 37 1.06 31.00 -37.55
N GLY A 38 1.69 29.92 -38.01
CA GLY A 38 1.07 28.61 -38.18
C GLY A 38 1.72 27.58 -37.26
N GLY A 39 0.92 26.76 -36.59
CA GLY A 39 1.36 25.63 -35.77
C GLY A 39 0.60 24.37 -36.14
N THR A 40 1.30 23.26 -36.38
CA THR A 40 0.69 22.01 -36.88
C THR A 40 1.11 20.81 -36.03
N ARG A 41 0.22 19.83 -35.85
CA ARG A 41 0.61 18.48 -35.35
C ARG A 41 1.11 17.68 -36.54
N GLU A 42 2.31 17.11 -36.44
CA GLU A 42 2.85 16.38 -37.59
C GLU A 42 2.06 15.10 -37.90
N HIS A 43 1.28 15.14 -38.98
CA HIS A 43 1.11 14.01 -39.87
C HIS A 43 2.17 14.10 -41.00
N PRO A 44 2.93 13.03 -41.31
CA PRO A 44 4.06 13.07 -42.25
C PRO A 44 3.73 13.56 -43.67
N ARG A 45 2.44 13.69 -44.02
CA ARG A 45 1.97 14.15 -45.34
C ARG A 45 1.84 15.67 -45.48
N ALA A 46 1.73 16.43 -44.39
CA ALA A 46 1.47 17.88 -44.47
C ALA A 46 2.71 18.73 -44.82
N LEU A 47 3.92 18.16 -44.71
CA LEU A 47 5.18 18.90 -44.84
C LEU A 47 5.92 18.74 -46.19
N GLN A 48 5.30 18.15 -47.23
CA GLN A 48 5.81 18.29 -48.61
C GLN A 48 4.67 18.33 -49.66
N PRO A 49 4.71 19.21 -50.70
CA PRO A 49 5.75 20.17 -51.07
C PRO A 49 5.20 21.61 -51.11
N HIS A 50 5.17 22.31 -49.97
CA HIS A 50 5.15 23.77 -49.97
C HIS A 50 6.59 24.29 -49.78
N ARG A 51 6.98 25.33 -50.53
CA ARG A 51 8.39 25.77 -50.60
C ARG A 51 8.80 26.41 -49.27
N HIS A 52 9.42 25.66 -48.38
CA HIS A 52 9.84 26.19 -47.09
C HIS A 52 11.24 26.82 -47.16
N ARG A 53 11.38 28.05 -46.64
CA ARG A 53 12.68 28.68 -46.37
C ARG A 53 13.10 28.34 -44.93
N LEU A 54 14.36 27.97 -44.74
CA LEU A 54 14.98 27.79 -43.42
C LEU A 54 15.73 29.08 -43.05
N ARG A 55 15.54 29.57 -41.84
CA ARG A 55 16.22 30.78 -41.37
C ARG A 55 17.58 30.40 -40.76
N GLY A 56 18.64 30.52 -41.55
CA GLY A 56 20.02 30.50 -41.03
C GLY A 56 20.33 31.82 -40.31
N ALA A 57 21.05 31.74 -39.19
CA ALA A 57 21.65 32.92 -38.58
C ALA A 57 22.67 33.50 -39.57
N THR A 58 22.58 34.80 -39.82
CA THR A 58 23.39 35.65 -40.73
C THR A 58 23.03 35.62 -42.23
N ASP A 59 22.46 36.76 -42.63
CA ASP A 59 22.62 37.52 -43.87
C ASP A 59 22.23 36.96 -45.27
N HIS A 60 21.92 37.92 -46.13
CA HIS A 60 21.32 37.91 -47.45
C HIS A 60 21.74 36.81 -48.46
N ARG A 61 20.74 36.43 -49.27
CA ARG A 61 20.82 35.76 -50.59
C ARG A 61 21.42 34.34 -50.60
N ARG A 62 20.56 33.31 -50.55
CA ARG A 62 20.76 32.09 -51.35
C ARG A 62 19.45 31.59 -51.98
N ARG A 63 19.59 31.22 -53.25
CA ARG A 63 18.56 30.77 -54.19
C ARG A 63 18.03 29.38 -53.82
N HIS A 64 16.86 29.07 -54.40
CA HIS A 64 16.20 27.76 -54.44
C HIS A 64 17.17 26.56 -54.41
N GLU A 65 17.19 25.83 -53.30
CA GLU A 65 17.67 24.45 -53.25
C GLU A 65 16.61 23.55 -52.62
N ARG A 66 16.33 22.45 -53.31
CA ARG A 66 15.25 21.47 -53.09
C ARG A 66 15.56 20.45 -51.98
N THR A 67 16.45 20.78 -51.06
CA THR A 67 16.95 19.85 -50.05
C THR A 67 16.36 20.21 -48.69
N ALA A 68 15.27 19.53 -48.31
CA ALA A 68 14.91 19.41 -46.91
C ALA A 68 16.14 18.87 -46.16
N CYS A 69 16.72 19.69 -45.28
CA CYS A 69 18.00 19.41 -44.64
C CYS A 69 17.95 18.05 -43.91
N PRO A 70 18.86 17.09 -44.20
CA PRO A 70 18.88 15.76 -43.55
C PRO A 70 18.91 15.84 -42.02
N ALA A 71 19.55 16.88 -41.48
CA ALA A 71 19.60 17.20 -40.05
C ALA A 71 18.21 17.44 -39.43
N HIS A 72 17.27 18.02 -40.18
CA HIS A 72 15.92 18.29 -39.69
C HIS A 72 15.11 17.00 -39.57
N ARG A 73 15.17 16.13 -40.59
CA ARG A 73 14.59 14.78 -40.55
C ARG A 73 15.20 13.92 -39.45
N GLN A 74 16.51 14.06 -39.20
CA GLN A 74 17.19 13.38 -38.09
C GLN A 74 16.78 13.92 -36.71
N SER A 75 16.53 15.22 -36.57
CA SER A 75 16.04 15.77 -35.29
C SER A 75 14.59 15.34 -35.02
N VAL A 76 13.72 15.35 -36.03
CA VAL A 76 12.34 14.87 -35.94
C VAL A 76 12.31 13.37 -35.64
N SER A 77 13.16 12.58 -36.30
CA SER A 77 13.23 11.14 -36.03
C SER A 77 13.78 10.85 -34.63
N ARG A 78 14.77 11.60 -34.14
CA ARG A 78 15.28 11.49 -32.76
C ARG A 78 14.24 11.93 -31.72
N SER A 79 13.54 13.04 -31.93
CA SER A 79 12.47 13.50 -31.04
C SER A 79 11.25 12.58 -31.07
N SER A 80 10.96 11.95 -32.21
CA SER A 80 9.92 10.91 -32.34
C SER A 80 10.34 9.60 -31.68
N GLN A 81 11.62 9.23 -31.74
CA GLN A 81 12.20 8.13 -30.97
C GLN A 81 12.14 8.42 -29.45
N SER A 82 12.27 9.69 -29.07
CA SER A 82 12.07 10.20 -27.70
C SER A 82 10.59 10.44 -27.34
N ARG A 83 9.68 10.17 -28.30
CA ARG A 83 8.20 10.22 -28.19
C ARG A 83 7.64 11.50 -27.55
N LEU A 84 8.24 12.61 -27.94
CA LEU A 84 7.74 13.94 -27.63
C LEU A 84 6.58 14.30 -28.56
N ARG A 85 5.55 14.96 -28.02
CA ARG A 85 4.49 15.61 -28.80
C ARG A 85 5.11 16.81 -29.51
N ASN A 86 5.40 16.66 -30.79
CA ASN A 86 6.08 17.66 -31.60
C ASN A 86 5.05 18.62 -32.23
N LEU A 87 5.33 19.91 -32.12
CA LEU A 87 4.63 20.99 -32.81
C LEU A 87 5.62 21.70 -33.72
N ALA A 88 5.31 21.78 -35.01
CA ALA A 88 6.09 22.56 -35.95
C ALA A 88 5.53 23.99 -36.01
N PHE A 89 6.41 24.99 -35.89
CA PHE A 89 6.05 26.39 -36.00
C PHE A 89 6.63 26.99 -37.26
N ALA A 90 5.80 27.65 -38.06
CA ALA A 90 6.21 28.34 -39.27
C ALA A 90 5.56 29.72 -39.37
N THR A 91 6.22 30.66 -40.05
CA THR A 91 5.71 32.02 -40.21
C THR A 91 5.89 32.54 -41.64
N ARG A 92 5.02 33.47 -42.03
CA ARG A 92 5.18 34.25 -43.26
C ARG A 92 4.71 35.69 -43.02
N THR A 93 5.49 36.65 -43.50
CA THR A 93 5.05 38.04 -43.62
C THR A 93 4.15 38.17 -44.85
N VAL A 94 2.94 38.69 -44.64
CA VAL A 94 1.86 38.77 -45.62
C VAL A 94 1.65 40.24 -45.99
N SER A 95 1.50 40.53 -47.29
CA SER A 95 1.31 41.89 -47.81
C SER A 95 -0.17 42.30 -47.74
N GLU A 96 -0.48 43.61 -47.85
CA GLU A 96 -1.88 44.08 -47.76
C GLU A 96 -2.76 43.54 -48.90
N THR A 97 -2.18 43.24 -50.07
CA THR A 97 -2.86 42.61 -51.21
C THR A 97 -3.22 41.15 -50.95
N ASP A 98 -2.39 40.41 -50.21
CA ASP A 98 -2.67 39.02 -49.84
C ASP A 98 -3.76 38.91 -48.76
N THR A 99 -3.91 39.94 -47.92
CA THR A 99 -5.00 39.99 -46.92
C THR A 99 -6.36 40.37 -47.50
N ALA A 100 -6.41 40.89 -48.73
CA ALA A 100 -7.63 41.35 -49.38
C ALA A 100 -8.46 40.21 -50.02
N THR A 101 -7.81 39.11 -50.41
CA THR A 101 -8.47 37.96 -51.07
C THR A 101 -9.21 37.03 -50.10
N GLY A 102 -8.86 37.02 -48.81
CA GLY A 102 -9.55 36.23 -47.78
C GLY A 102 -9.46 34.70 -47.92
N ASP A 103 -8.81 34.19 -48.97
CA ASP A 103 -8.63 32.77 -49.25
C ASP A 103 -7.43 32.19 -48.47
N LEU A 104 -7.72 31.30 -47.51
CA LEU A 104 -6.73 30.62 -46.66
C LEU A 104 -5.71 29.82 -47.49
N GLY A 105 -6.13 29.19 -48.59
CA GLY A 105 -5.25 28.39 -49.45
C GLY A 105 -4.19 29.21 -50.19
N SER A 106 -4.45 30.51 -50.38
CA SER A 106 -3.46 31.47 -50.91
C SER A 106 -2.50 31.99 -49.83
N ILE A 107 -2.93 31.94 -48.56
CA ILE A 107 -2.19 32.47 -47.42
C ILE A 107 -1.24 31.42 -46.81
N GLU A 108 -1.59 30.14 -46.88
CA GLU A 108 -0.86 28.97 -46.35
C GLU A 108 0.20 28.42 -47.32
N ARG A 109 0.89 29.29 -48.05
CA ARG A 109 1.99 28.91 -48.98
C ARG A 109 3.27 29.63 -48.62
N ASP A 110 4.41 29.02 -48.95
CA ASP A 110 5.76 29.60 -48.78
C ASP A 110 6.10 30.04 -47.34
N LEU A 111 5.62 29.28 -46.35
CA LEU A 111 5.90 29.50 -44.93
C LEU A 111 7.39 29.24 -44.62
N THR A 112 8.00 30.11 -43.82
CA THR A 112 9.36 29.95 -43.28
C THR A 112 9.28 29.15 -41.99
N LEU A 113 9.89 27.97 -41.95
CA LEU A 113 9.90 27.15 -40.74
C LEU A 113 10.78 27.82 -39.68
N LEU A 114 10.23 28.02 -38.49
CA LEU A 114 10.94 28.60 -37.35
C LEU A 114 11.63 27.53 -36.51
N GLY A 115 10.95 26.41 -36.26
CA GLY A 115 11.48 25.33 -35.45
C GLY A 115 10.41 24.35 -34.98
N LEU A 116 10.84 23.36 -34.21
CA LEU A 116 9.99 22.35 -33.59
C LEU A 116 10.02 22.55 -32.07
N VAL A 117 8.86 22.45 -31.44
CA VAL A 117 8.75 22.35 -29.98
C VAL A 117 8.20 20.99 -29.63
N SER A 118 8.90 20.33 -28.72
CA SER A 118 8.62 18.97 -28.28
C SER A 118 8.09 19.01 -26.84
N MET A 119 6.92 18.44 -26.58
CA MET A 119 6.32 18.35 -25.24
C MET A 119 6.26 16.90 -24.78
N ILE A 120 6.60 16.62 -23.53
CA ILE A 120 6.42 15.30 -22.90
C ILE A 120 5.39 15.42 -21.79
N ASP A 121 4.67 14.33 -21.53
CA ASP A 121 3.98 14.16 -20.25
C ASP A 121 4.96 13.44 -19.31
N PRO A 122 5.62 14.17 -18.39
CA PRO A 122 6.69 13.59 -17.59
C PRO A 122 6.10 12.71 -16.48
N ILE A 123 6.75 11.58 -16.22
CA ILE A 123 6.48 10.85 -14.98
C ILE A 123 6.96 11.66 -13.78
N ARG A 124 6.29 11.52 -12.64
CA ARG A 124 6.72 12.14 -11.39
C ARG A 124 8.03 11.50 -10.91
N ALA A 125 8.89 12.29 -10.27
CA ALA A 125 10.26 11.89 -9.93
C ALA A 125 10.31 10.72 -8.93
N GLU A 126 9.30 10.57 -8.09
CA GLU A 126 9.18 9.53 -7.07
C GLU A 126 8.71 8.17 -7.63
N VAL A 127 8.09 8.14 -8.81
CA VAL A 127 7.46 6.93 -9.36
C VAL A 127 8.46 5.79 -9.61
N PRO A 128 9.65 6.02 -10.18
CA PRO A 128 10.60 4.92 -10.43
C PRO A 128 11.06 4.21 -9.15
N ALA A 129 11.35 4.97 -8.09
CA ALA A 129 11.77 4.41 -6.81
C ALA A 129 10.62 3.66 -6.10
N ALA A 130 9.41 4.21 -6.16
CA ALA A 130 8.21 3.59 -5.64
C ALA A 130 7.87 2.28 -6.39
N MET A 131 7.96 2.27 -7.73
CA MET A 131 7.75 1.09 -8.56
C MET A 131 8.76 -0.01 -8.21
N ALA A 132 10.04 0.32 -8.10
CA ALA A 132 11.07 -0.63 -7.70
C ALA A 132 10.76 -1.28 -6.34
N THR A 133 10.26 -0.50 -5.38
CA THR A 133 9.87 -1.00 -4.05
C THR A 133 8.67 -1.95 -4.13
N VAL A 134 7.67 -1.65 -4.95
CA VAL A 134 6.45 -2.47 -5.13
C VAL A 134 6.79 -3.79 -5.82
N LEU A 135 7.63 -3.75 -6.86
CA LEU A 135 8.08 -4.93 -7.57
C LEU A 135 8.97 -5.83 -6.68
N ALA A 136 9.87 -5.23 -5.89
CA ALA A 136 10.68 -5.96 -4.90
C ALA A 136 9.83 -6.64 -3.82
N ALA A 137 8.66 -6.08 -3.53
CA ALA A 137 7.66 -6.64 -2.62
C ALA A 137 6.78 -7.74 -3.26
N GLY A 138 7.13 -8.21 -4.46
CA GLY A 138 6.44 -9.26 -5.21
C GLY A 138 5.08 -8.86 -5.79
N VAL A 139 4.72 -7.57 -5.75
CA VAL A 139 3.45 -7.08 -6.30
C VAL A 139 3.54 -7.06 -7.83
N LYS A 140 2.54 -7.65 -8.48
CA LYS A 140 2.41 -7.60 -9.94
C LYS A 140 1.71 -6.30 -10.33
N VAL A 141 2.32 -5.56 -11.25
CA VAL A 141 1.82 -4.27 -11.71
C VAL A 141 1.60 -4.33 -13.22
N ASP A 142 0.45 -3.85 -13.67
CA ASP A 142 0.11 -3.66 -15.08
C ASP A 142 -0.31 -2.20 -15.30
N ILE A 143 -0.14 -1.69 -16.51
CA ILE A 143 -0.62 -0.36 -16.90
C ILE A 143 -1.82 -0.54 -17.82
N VAL A 144 -2.94 0.07 -17.47
CA VAL A 144 -4.20 -0.04 -18.22
C VAL A 144 -4.68 1.36 -18.62
N THR A 145 -4.47 1.75 -19.87
CA THR A 145 -4.68 3.12 -20.35
C THR A 145 -5.41 3.21 -21.70
N GLY A 146 -6.17 4.29 -21.88
CA GLY A 146 -6.76 4.67 -23.16
C GLY A 146 -5.73 5.26 -24.15
N ASP A 147 -4.50 5.53 -23.70
CA ASP A 147 -3.47 6.14 -24.53
C ASP A 147 -2.93 5.21 -25.62
N PHE A 148 -2.23 5.83 -26.58
CA PHE A 148 -1.52 5.13 -27.63
C PHE A 148 -0.39 4.26 -27.05
N SER A 149 -0.26 3.06 -27.61
CA SER A 149 0.66 1.99 -27.20
C SER A 149 2.12 2.46 -27.05
N LEU A 150 2.59 3.32 -27.96
CA LEU A 150 3.98 3.83 -27.91
C LEU A 150 4.21 4.77 -26.72
N THR A 151 3.22 5.60 -26.37
CA THR A 151 3.28 6.50 -25.22
C THR A 151 3.23 5.69 -23.93
N ALA A 152 2.24 4.80 -23.81
CA ALA A 152 2.08 3.94 -22.65
C ALA A 152 3.33 3.09 -22.38
N LEU A 153 3.93 2.50 -23.41
CA LEU A 153 5.18 1.75 -23.30
C LEU A 153 6.37 2.63 -22.87
N ALA A 154 6.45 3.89 -23.31
CA ALA A 154 7.51 4.79 -22.85
C ALA A 154 7.36 5.10 -21.36
N ILE A 155 6.15 5.43 -20.92
CA ILE A 155 5.84 5.68 -19.50
C ILE A 155 6.15 4.44 -18.66
N ALA A 156 5.77 3.24 -19.13
CA ALA A 156 6.05 1.99 -18.45
C ALA A 156 7.57 1.76 -18.22
N ARG A 157 8.38 2.06 -19.24
CA ARG A 157 9.86 1.97 -19.15
C ARG A 157 10.44 3.02 -18.22
N GLN A 158 9.98 4.26 -18.31
CA GLN A 158 10.45 5.34 -17.43
C GLN A 158 10.08 5.07 -15.97
N ALA A 159 8.89 4.52 -15.72
CA ALA A 159 8.42 4.13 -14.40
C ALA A 159 9.17 2.93 -13.82
N GLY A 160 9.95 2.20 -14.64
CA GLY A 160 10.68 1.01 -14.19
C GLY A 160 9.80 -0.22 -14.00
N LEU A 161 8.72 -0.36 -14.79
CA LEU A 161 7.82 -1.52 -14.71
C LEU A 161 8.52 -2.86 -14.99
N VAL A 162 9.63 -2.82 -15.72
CA VAL A 162 10.57 -3.92 -15.92
C VAL A 162 11.99 -3.36 -15.78
N ALA A 163 12.87 -4.12 -15.12
CA ALA A 163 14.24 -3.70 -14.86
C ALA A 163 15.05 -3.55 -16.17
N PRO A 164 15.99 -2.59 -16.27
CA PRO A 164 16.78 -2.34 -17.49
C PRO A 164 17.73 -3.47 -17.90
N ASP A 165 17.97 -4.43 -17.02
CA ASP A 165 19.07 -5.41 -17.07
C ASP A 165 18.66 -6.81 -17.57
N GLY A 166 17.37 -7.05 -17.85
CA GLY A 166 16.90 -8.30 -18.47
C GLY A 166 16.99 -9.54 -17.58
N SER A 167 17.17 -9.39 -16.27
CA SER A 167 17.09 -10.46 -15.28
C SER A 167 15.65 -11.04 -15.21
N PRO A 168 15.45 -12.35 -14.92
CA PRO A 168 14.31 -13.12 -15.40
C PRO A 168 12.97 -12.71 -14.77
N GLY A 169 12.07 -12.17 -15.60
CA GLY A 169 10.74 -11.74 -15.18
C GLY A 169 9.85 -11.08 -16.24
N GLY A 170 10.27 -11.02 -17.51
CA GLY A 170 9.40 -10.72 -18.65
C GLY A 170 9.76 -9.46 -19.43
N GLU A 171 9.81 -9.58 -20.75
CA GLU A 171 9.78 -8.44 -21.67
C GLU A 171 8.47 -7.66 -21.45
N LEU A 172 8.52 -6.33 -21.47
CA LEU A 172 7.31 -5.49 -21.43
C LEU A 172 6.38 -5.89 -22.58
N VAL A 173 5.23 -6.49 -22.24
CA VAL A 173 4.25 -6.92 -23.24
C VAL A 173 3.26 -5.79 -23.45
N VAL A 174 3.03 -5.40 -24.70
CA VAL A 174 2.00 -4.42 -25.05
C VAL A 174 0.83 -5.12 -25.71
N VAL A 175 -0.35 -4.95 -25.13
CA VAL A 175 -1.62 -5.45 -25.66
C VAL A 175 -2.49 -4.25 -26.01
N THR A 176 -2.94 -4.17 -27.25
CA THR A 176 -3.88 -3.13 -27.69
C THR A 176 -5.32 -3.55 -27.40
N GLY A 177 -6.25 -2.60 -27.24
CA GLY A 177 -7.68 -2.91 -27.07
C GLY A 177 -8.24 -3.81 -28.19
N ALA A 178 -7.78 -3.62 -29.43
CA ALA A 178 -8.16 -4.47 -30.55
C ALA A 178 -7.68 -5.93 -30.39
N GLN A 179 -6.46 -6.14 -29.86
CA GLN A 179 -5.96 -7.47 -29.55
C GLN A 179 -6.71 -8.07 -28.34
N LEU A 180 -6.93 -7.26 -27.30
CA LEU A 180 -7.64 -7.67 -26.08
C LEU A 180 -9.06 -8.18 -26.37
N ALA A 181 -9.77 -7.53 -27.31
CA ALA A 181 -11.10 -7.93 -27.74
C ALA A 181 -11.14 -9.34 -28.37
N THR A 182 -10.03 -9.79 -28.97
CA THR A 182 -9.91 -11.11 -29.60
C THR A 182 -9.33 -12.19 -28.66
N MET A 183 -8.81 -11.79 -27.49
CA MET A 183 -8.20 -12.70 -26.54
C MET A 183 -9.26 -13.43 -25.72
N THR A 184 -9.00 -14.71 -25.43
CA THR A 184 -9.81 -15.47 -24.48
C THR A 184 -9.58 -14.97 -23.05
N ASP A 185 -10.56 -15.16 -22.17
CA ASP A 185 -10.43 -14.76 -20.76
C ASP A 185 -9.24 -15.43 -20.06
N ALA A 186 -8.92 -16.68 -20.44
CA ALA A 186 -7.75 -17.40 -19.94
C ALA A 186 -6.44 -16.72 -20.36
N ASP A 187 -6.35 -16.25 -21.61
CA ASP A 187 -5.16 -15.53 -22.10
C ASP A 187 -5.02 -14.16 -21.42
N VAL A 188 -6.14 -13.44 -21.26
CA VAL A 188 -6.15 -12.14 -20.55
C VAL A 188 -5.67 -12.33 -19.11
N LEU A 189 -6.19 -13.33 -18.41
CA LEU A 189 -5.79 -13.66 -17.05
C LEU A 189 -4.31 -14.07 -16.98
N ALA A 190 -3.82 -14.88 -17.91
CA ALA A 190 -2.42 -15.30 -17.93
C ALA A 190 -1.48 -14.10 -18.12
N ARG A 191 -1.84 -13.14 -19.00
CA ARG A 191 -1.04 -11.92 -19.24
C ARG A 191 -1.08 -10.97 -18.05
N ALA A 192 -2.25 -10.58 -17.58
CA ALA A 192 -2.38 -9.68 -16.43
C ALA A 192 -1.84 -10.33 -15.14
N GLY A 193 -2.03 -11.64 -14.97
CA GLY A 193 -1.54 -12.37 -13.80
C GLY A 193 -0.02 -12.45 -13.70
N ALA A 194 0.71 -12.34 -14.82
CA ALA A 194 2.17 -12.32 -14.82
C ALA A 194 2.75 -10.98 -14.32
N GLY A 195 2.00 -9.89 -14.50
CA GLY A 195 2.49 -8.51 -14.35
C GLY A 195 3.36 -8.06 -15.53
N GLY A 196 3.68 -6.77 -15.58
CA GLY A 196 4.54 -6.19 -16.63
C GLY A 196 3.84 -5.99 -17.97
N THR A 197 2.50 -6.04 -18.00
CA THR A 197 1.71 -5.84 -19.22
C THR A 197 1.21 -4.41 -19.32
N VAL A 198 1.28 -3.84 -20.53
CA VAL A 198 0.72 -2.53 -20.88
C VAL A 198 -0.48 -2.74 -21.79
N PHE A 199 -1.67 -2.61 -21.24
CA PHE A 199 -2.93 -2.58 -21.97
C PHE A 199 -3.18 -1.14 -22.45
N SER A 200 -3.21 -0.94 -23.77
CA SER A 200 -3.27 0.38 -24.41
C SER A 200 -4.47 0.51 -25.34
N ARG A 201 -4.99 1.73 -25.51
CA ARG A 201 -6.26 2.00 -26.21
C ARG A 201 -7.42 1.12 -25.76
N VAL A 202 -7.51 0.85 -24.46
CA VAL A 202 -8.61 0.05 -23.90
C VAL A 202 -9.81 0.93 -23.57
N ALA A 203 -11.00 0.35 -23.72
CA ALA A 203 -12.25 1.00 -23.31
C ALA A 203 -12.47 0.83 -21.78
N PRO A 204 -13.36 1.62 -21.15
CA PRO A 204 -13.70 1.45 -19.74
C PRO A 204 -14.14 0.02 -19.39
N GLU A 205 -14.89 -0.64 -20.28
CA GLU A 205 -15.40 -2.01 -20.11
C GLU A 205 -14.27 -3.04 -20.09
N ASP A 206 -13.22 -2.82 -20.88
CA ASP A 206 -12.02 -3.67 -20.88
C ASP A 206 -11.27 -3.59 -19.55
N LYS A 207 -11.22 -2.40 -18.92
CA LYS A 207 -10.58 -2.24 -17.60
C LYS A 207 -11.31 -3.07 -16.56
N VAL A 208 -12.63 -3.02 -16.57
CA VAL A 208 -13.49 -3.82 -15.69
C VAL A 208 -13.26 -5.32 -15.94
N ARG A 209 -13.25 -5.76 -17.21
CA ARG A 209 -12.99 -7.16 -17.57
C ARG A 209 -11.67 -7.67 -16.99
N ILE A 210 -10.58 -6.91 -17.13
CA ILE A 210 -9.27 -7.29 -16.58
C ILE A 210 -9.34 -7.43 -15.06
N VAL A 211 -9.94 -6.47 -14.37
CA VAL A 211 -10.08 -6.46 -12.91
C VAL A 211 -10.90 -7.66 -12.44
N ASP A 212 -12.05 -7.92 -13.05
CA ASP A 212 -12.95 -9.01 -12.66
C ASP A 212 -12.30 -10.38 -12.88
N LEU A 213 -11.56 -10.58 -13.99
CA LEU A 213 -10.83 -11.81 -14.23
C LEU A 213 -9.73 -12.06 -13.20
N LEU A 214 -8.94 -11.03 -12.87
CA LEU A 214 -7.90 -11.13 -11.83
C LEU A 214 -8.51 -11.44 -10.47
N LYS A 215 -9.62 -10.79 -10.10
CA LYS A 215 -10.32 -11.06 -8.84
C LYS A 215 -10.89 -12.47 -8.80
N ALA A 216 -11.51 -12.94 -9.89
CA ALA A 216 -12.07 -14.28 -9.99
C ALA A 216 -10.99 -15.37 -9.84
N SER A 217 -9.73 -15.08 -10.20
CA SER A 217 -8.59 -15.97 -9.97
C SER A 217 -8.10 -16.04 -8.52
N GLY A 218 -8.77 -15.34 -7.58
CA GLY A 218 -8.42 -15.32 -6.16
C GLY A 218 -7.36 -14.28 -5.78
N ARG A 219 -6.99 -13.38 -6.70
CA ARG A 219 -6.04 -12.30 -6.42
C ARG A 219 -6.74 -11.09 -5.80
N VAL A 220 -6.00 -10.36 -4.96
CA VAL A 220 -6.44 -9.05 -4.45
C VAL A 220 -5.95 -7.98 -5.41
N VAL A 221 -6.87 -7.25 -6.02
CA VAL A 221 -6.59 -6.25 -7.07
C VAL A 221 -6.81 -4.85 -6.53
N ALA A 222 -5.79 -4.01 -6.63
CA ALA A 222 -5.90 -2.57 -6.42
C ALA A 222 -5.86 -1.84 -7.76
N VAL A 223 -6.74 -0.87 -7.96
CA VAL A 223 -6.79 -0.04 -9.18
C VAL A 223 -6.55 1.41 -8.79
N THR A 224 -5.67 2.09 -9.52
CA THR A 224 -5.39 3.52 -9.37
C THR A 224 -5.91 4.28 -10.59
N GLY A 225 -6.66 5.35 -10.40
CA GLY A 225 -7.20 6.15 -11.50
C GLY A 225 -7.61 7.56 -11.08
N ASP A 226 -7.80 8.43 -12.07
CA ASP A 226 -8.17 9.84 -11.87
C ASP A 226 -9.37 10.26 -12.74
N GLY A 227 -9.62 9.55 -13.84
CA GLY A 227 -10.68 9.88 -14.78
C GLY A 227 -12.03 9.23 -14.48
N ILE A 228 -13.09 9.78 -15.09
CA ILE A 228 -14.44 9.19 -15.12
C ILE A 228 -14.40 7.79 -15.75
N ASN A 229 -13.50 7.58 -16.71
CA ASN A 229 -13.31 6.29 -17.38
C ASN A 229 -12.77 5.19 -16.45
N ASP A 230 -12.15 5.56 -15.32
CA ASP A 230 -11.60 4.62 -14.35
C ASP A 230 -12.61 4.27 -13.25
N ALA A 231 -13.67 5.08 -13.09
CA ALA A 231 -14.66 4.91 -12.03
C ALA A 231 -15.28 3.49 -11.98
N PRO A 232 -15.67 2.86 -13.10
CA PRO A 232 -16.16 1.49 -13.07
C PRO A 232 -15.09 0.49 -12.57
N ALA A 233 -13.86 0.61 -13.04
CA ALA A 233 -12.77 -0.29 -12.63
C ALA A 233 -12.34 -0.07 -11.17
N LEU A 234 -12.33 1.17 -10.70
CA LEU A 234 -12.10 1.52 -9.29
C LEU A 234 -13.14 0.83 -8.39
N ARG A 235 -14.43 0.92 -8.76
CA ARG A 235 -15.52 0.32 -8.00
C ARG A 235 -15.51 -1.20 -8.01
N HIS A 236 -15.04 -1.79 -9.11
CA HIS A 236 -14.92 -3.25 -9.25
C HIS A 236 -13.67 -3.80 -8.58
N ALA A 237 -12.64 -3.00 -8.29
CA ALA A 237 -11.43 -3.46 -7.61
C ALA A 237 -11.73 -3.97 -6.19
N ASN A 238 -10.79 -4.68 -5.56
CA ASN A 238 -10.87 -4.90 -4.11
C ASN A 238 -10.60 -3.60 -3.35
N ILE A 239 -9.70 -2.78 -3.89
CA ILE A 239 -9.42 -1.42 -3.40
C ILE A 239 -9.21 -0.52 -4.62
N GLY A 240 -10.14 0.40 -4.85
CA GLY A 240 -9.99 1.55 -5.73
C GLY A 240 -9.23 2.67 -5.01
N VAL A 241 -8.30 3.29 -5.74
CA VAL A 241 -7.47 4.40 -5.28
C VAL A 241 -7.61 5.56 -6.25
N ALA A 242 -8.19 6.67 -5.79
CA ALA A 242 -8.37 7.87 -6.61
C ALA A 242 -7.32 8.94 -6.30
N MET A 243 -7.00 9.75 -7.32
CA MET A 243 -6.15 10.93 -7.17
C MET A 243 -6.95 12.09 -6.56
N GLY A 244 -6.39 12.78 -5.58
CA GLY A 244 -7.06 13.84 -4.82
C GLY A 244 -7.07 15.18 -5.53
N ALA A 245 -5.95 15.62 -6.10
CA ALA A 245 -5.85 16.91 -6.78
C ALA A 245 -6.22 16.81 -8.26
N SER A 246 -5.75 15.79 -8.98
CA SER A 246 -6.05 15.59 -10.41
C SER A 246 -7.34 14.81 -10.67
N GLY A 247 -7.83 14.03 -9.69
CA GLY A 247 -8.97 13.14 -9.89
C GLY A 247 -10.31 13.85 -9.96
N THR A 248 -11.16 13.34 -10.84
CA THR A 248 -12.57 13.74 -10.97
C THR A 248 -13.38 13.33 -9.75
N ASP A 249 -14.46 14.06 -9.44
CA ASP A 249 -15.32 13.75 -8.29
C ASP A 249 -15.94 12.35 -8.40
N VAL A 250 -16.24 11.90 -9.63
CA VAL A 250 -16.74 10.56 -9.91
C VAL A 250 -15.70 9.49 -9.53
N ALA A 251 -14.42 9.69 -9.88
CA ALA A 251 -13.35 8.77 -9.50
C ALA A 251 -13.17 8.71 -7.97
N LYS A 252 -13.18 9.87 -7.29
CA LYS A 252 -13.07 9.96 -5.83
C LYS A 252 -14.21 9.26 -5.11
N GLN A 253 -15.44 9.40 -5.60
CA GLN A 253 -16.62 8.74 -5.03
C GLN A 253 -16.65 7.22 -5.29
N SER A 254 -15.92 6.75 -6.30
CA SER A 254 -15.87 5.33 -6.67
C SER A 254 -14.77 4.55 -5.95
N ALA A 255 -13.83 5.24 -5.29
CA ALA A 255 -12.65 4.66 -4.66
C ALA A 255 -12.78 4.57 -3.13
N GLU A 256 -12.15 3.56 -2.52
CA GLU A 256 -12.04 3.41 -1.06
C GLU A 256 -10.94 4.30 -0.46
N ILE A 257 -9.92 4.65 -1.26
CA ILE A 257 -8.79 5.49 -0.83
C ILE A 257 -8.66 6.69 -1.79
N VAL A 258 -8.43 7.87 -1.23
CA VAL A 258 -8.12 9.09 -1.99
C VAL A 258 -6.74 9.62 -1.60
N LEU A 259 -5.83 9.73 -2.57
CA LEU A 259 -4.48 10.27 -2.38
C LEU A 259 -4.48 11.78 -2.53
N LEU A 260 -4.57 12.50 -1.41
CA LEU A 260 -4.67 13.97 -1.41
C LEU A 260 -3.49 14.69 -2.07
N ASP A 261 -2.33 14.04 -2.12
CA ASP A 261 -1.07 14.55 -2.67
C ASP A 261 -0.77 14.06 -4.10
N ASP A 262 -1.65 13.24 -4.68
CA ASP A 262 -1.46 12.58 -5.97
C ASP A 262 -0.14 11.78 -6.09
N SER A 263 0.38 11.26 -4.97
CA SER A 263 1.67 10.57 -4.96
C SER A 263 1.53 9.06 -4.97
N PHE A 264 2.08 8.41 -5.99
CA PHE A 264 2.22 6.95 -6.02
C PHE A 264 3.09 6.44 -4.86
N ALA A 265 4.09 7.20 -4.42
CA ALA A 265 4.91 6.84 -3.27
C ALA A 265 4.09 6.74 -1.97
N SER A 266 3.07 7.58 -1.80
CA SER A 266 2.15 7.53 -0.67
C SER A 266 1.32 6.24 -0.67
N LEU A 267 0.90 5.76 -1.84
CA LEU A 267 0.26 4.45 -1.97
C LEU A 267 1.19 3.30 -1.57
N VAL A 268 2.47 3.35 -1.95
CA VAL A 268 3.47 2.36 -1.51
C VAL A 268 3.65 2.39 0.01
N GLY A 269 3.65 3.59 0.60
CA GLY A 269 3.64 3.77 2.05
C GLY A 269 2.42 3.13 2.71
N ALA A 270 1.23 3.29 2.12
CA ALA A 270 0.01 2.65 2.60
C ALA A 270 0.07 1.11 2.52
N VAL A 271 0.66 0.55 1.46
CA VAL A 271 0.90 -0.91 1.35
C VAL A 271 1.80 -1.41 2.46
N ARG A 272 2.91 -0.69 2.75
CA ARG A 272 3.82 -1.02 3.87
C ARG A 272 3.06 -1.03 5.20
N LEU A 273 2.34 0.05 5.51
CA LEU A 273 1.56 0.16 6.74
C LEU A 273 0.48 -0.93 6.85
N GLY A 274 -0.18 -1.26 5.75
CA GLY A 274 -1.16 -2.34 5.67
C GLY A 274 -0.56 -3.71 6.00
N ARG A 275 0.67 -3.99 5.53
CA ARG A 275 1.39 -5.23 5.89
C ARG A 275 1.78 -5.23 7.38
N THR A 276 2.31 -4.11 7.90
CA THR A 276 2.70 -3.98 9.30
C THR A 276 1.51 -4.17 10.25
N ILE A 277 0.39 -3.49 10.00
CA ILE A 277 -0.79 -3.59 10.87
C ILE A 277 -1.38 -5.01 10.86
N TYR A 278 -1.38 -5.69 9.70
CA TYR A 278 -1.83 -7.09 9.63
C TYR A 278 -0.94 -8.02 10.47
N GLN A 279 0.38 -7.85 10.41
CA GLN A 279 1.31 -8.63 11.24
C GLN A 279 1.08 -8.36 12.73
N ASN A 280 0.86 -7.11 13.11
CA ASN A 280 0.58 -6.71 14.49
C ASN A 280 -0.75 -7.29 15.00
N ILE A 281 -1.82 -7.22 14.20
CA ILE A 281 -3.11 -7.85 14.51
C ILE A 281 -2.93 -9.34 14.71
N ARG A 282 -2.18 -10.02 13.82
CA ARG A 282 -1.90 -11.45 13.96
C ARG A 282 -1.18 -11.76 15.28
N LYS A 283 -0.15 -10.99 15.65
CA LYS A 283 0.56 -11.16 16.94
C LYS A 283 -0.40 -10.98 18.13
N GLY A 284 -1.28 -9.98 18.07
CA GLY A 284 -2.30 -9.73 19.09
C GLY A 284 -3.29 -10.89 19.24
N VAL A 285 -3.92 -11.31 18.13
CA VAL A 285 -4.89 -12.43 18.13
C VAL A 285 -4.29 -13.71 18.70
N LEU A 286 -3.05 -14.06 18.30
CA LEU A 286 -2.38 -15.26 18.82
C LEU A 286 -2.07 -15.14 20.33
N SER A 287 -1.82 -13.93 20.82
CA SER A 287 -1.54 -13.69 22.25
C SER A 287 -2.81 -13.85 23.08
N CYS A 288 -3.93 -13.22 22.70
CA CYS A 288 -5.20 -13.36 23.41
C CYS A 288 -5.72 -14.81 23.40
N LEU A 289 -5.56 -15.53 22.28
CA LEU A 289 -5.94 -16.95 22.27
C LEU A 289 -5.04 -17.81 23.17
N THR A 290 -3.79 -17.40 23.40
CA THR A 290 -2.88 -18.14 24.29
C THR A 290 -3.31 -18.03 25.75
N SER A 291 -3.70 -16.84 26.23
CA SER A 291 -4.23 -16.65 27.58
C SER A 291 -5.57 -17.35 27.77
N ASN A 292 -6.47 -17.28 26.79
CA ASN A 292 -7.74 -18.02 26.85
C ASN A 292 -7.53 -19.52 27.05
N ILE A 293 -6.51 -20.12 26.41
CA ILE A 293 -6.16 -21.53 26.65
C ILE A 293 -5.55 -21.73 28.05
N ALA A 294 -4.76 -20.79 28.56
CA ALA A 294 -4.20 -20.88 29.91
C ALA A 294 -5.30 -20.88 30.98
N GLU A 295 -6.25 -19.96 30.86
CA GLU A 295 -7.43 -19.88 31.72
C GLU A 295 -8.32 -21.11 31.59
N PHE A 296 -8.56 -21.57 30.36
CA PHE A 296 -9.27 -22.82 30.12
C PHE A 296 -8.57 -24.01 30.78
N THR A 297 -7.24 -24.08 30.71
CA THR A 297 -6.45 -25.16 31.32
C THR A 297 -6.61 -25.15 32.84
N VAL A 298 -6.47 -23.98 33.47
CA VAL A 298 -6.58 -23.79 34.92
C VAL A 298 -7.99 -24.09 35.42
N ASN A 299 -9.00 -23.56 34.73
CA ASN A 299 -10.40 -23.78 35.08
C ASN A 299 -10.80 -25.24 34.88
N SER A 300 -10.39 -25.89 33.79
CA SER A 300 -10.68 -27.31 33.57
C SER A 300 -10.01 -28.19 34.62
N ALA A 301 -8.76 -27.90 34.97
CA ALA A 301 -8.03 -28.65 36.00
C ALA A 301 -8.66 -28.46 37.38
N SER A 302 -8.94 -27.21 37.77
CA SER A 302 -9.54 -26.92 39.07
C SER A 302 -10.98 -27.41 39.19
N LEU A 303 -11.79 -27.32 38.13
CA LEU A 303 -13.15 -27.89 38.12
C LEU A 303 -13.14 -29.43 38.22
N GLY A 304 -12.17 -30.09 37.58
CA GLY A 304 -11.97 -31.52 37.71
C GLY A 304 -11.69 -31.93 39.16
N LEU A 305 -10.80 -31.18 39.83
CA LEU A 305 -10.53 -31.41 41.26
C LEU A 305 -11.71 -31.04 42.16
N ALA A 306 -12.44 -29.96 41.84
CA ALA A 306 -13.65 -29.58 42.57
C ALA A 306 -14.72 -30.67 42.53
N SER A 307 -14.94 -31.26 41.35
CA SER A 307 -15.95 -32.30 41.15
C SER A 307 -15.55 -33.64 41.78
N ALA A 308 -14.25 -33.99 41.74
CA ALA A 308 -13.77 -35.28 42.24
C ALA A 308 -13.47 -35.27 43.74
N PHE A 309 -12.97 -34.14 44.27
CA PHE A 309 -12.40 -34.06 45.62
C PHE A 309 -12.87 -32.84 46.42
N GLY A 310 -13.79 -32.02 45.88
CA GLY A 310 -14.29 -30.84 46.59
C GLY A 310 -13.30 -29.67 46.69
N VAL A 311 -12.18 -29.71 45.97
CA VAL A 311 -11.17 -28.64 45.96
C VAL A 311 -11.77 -27.35 45.38
N PRO A 312 -11.58 -26.17 46.00
CA PRO A 312 -12.09 -24.92 45.44
C PRO A 312 -11.55 -24.58 44.04
N LEU A 313 -12.29 -23.76 43.29
CA LEU A 313 -11.85 -23.28 41.97
C LEU A 313 -10.60 -22.39 42.08
N ALA A 314 -9.71 -22.47 41.10
CA ALA A 314 -8.46 -21.71 41.09
C ALA A 314 -8.60 -20.27 40.59
N LEU A 315 -9.68 -19.95 39.87
CA LEU A 315 -10.01 -18.61 39.41
C LEU A 315 -11.50 -18.37 39.55
N ASN A 316 -11.86 -17.11 39.79
CA ASN A 316 -13.25 -16.66 39.68
C ASN A 316 -13.50 -15.93 38.35
N VAL A 317 -14.78 -15.71 38.03
CA VAL A 317 -15.19 -15.06 36.78
C VAL A 317 -14.67 -13.63 36.66
N LEU A 318 -14.59 -12.88 37.77
CA LEU A 318 -14.10 -11.50 37.75
C LEU A 318 -12.60 -11.42 37.48
N GLN A 319 -11.81 -12.40 37.95
CA GLN A 319 -10.37 -12.50 37.69
C GLN A 319 -10.09 -12.85 36.23
N ILE A 320 -10.88 -13.74 35.63
CA ILE A 320 -10.84 -14.04 34.18
C ILE A 320 -11.09 -12.74 33.39
N LEU A 321 -12.19 -12.04 33.69
CA LEU A 321 -12.50 -10.75 33.05
C LEU A 321 -11.39 -9.70 33.28
N ALA A 322 -10.74 -9.70 34.44
CA ALA A 322 -9.61 -8.81 34.72
C ALA A 322 -8.39 -9.12 33.85
N ILE A 323 -8.13 -10.38 33.51
CA ILE A 323 -7.04 -10.76 32.60
C ILE A 323 -7.35 -10.22 31.20
N ASP A 324 -8.49 -10.61 30.64
CA ASP A 324 -8.88 -10.28 29.27
C ASP A 324 -9.07 -8.77 29.04
N LEU A 325 -9.84 -8.12 29.92
CA LEU A 325 -10.29 -6.75 29.68
C LEU A 325 -9.33 -5.70 30.22
N LEU A 326 -8.68 -5.96 31.35
CA LEU A 326 -7.83 -4.96 32.02
C LEU A 326 -6.35 -5.23 31.81
N GLY A 327 -5.95 -6.51 31.82
CA GLY A 327 -4.57 -6.94 31.66
C GLY A 327 -4.02 -6.81 30.26
N GLU A 328 -4.83 -7.18 29.26
CA GLU A 328 -4.34 -7.32 27.88
C GLU A 328 -4.69 -6.15 26.96
N ILE A 329 -5.78 -5.43 27.23
CA ILE A 329 -6.30 -4.43 26.29
C ILE A 329 -5.25 -3.38 25.92
N PHE A 330 -4.50 -2.86 26.90
CA PHE A 330 -3.50 -1.82 26.67
C PHE A 330 -2.26 -2.38 25.93
N PRO A 331 -1.61 -3.48 26.37
CA PRO A 331 -0.51 -4.07 25.63
C PRO A 331 -0.87 -4.45 24.18
N ILE A 332 -2.04 -5.02 23.94
CA ILE A 332 -2.49 -5.44 22.60
C ILE A 332 -2.81 -4.21 21.73
N ALA A 333 -3.45 -3.18 22.28
CA ALA A 333 -3.69 -1.94 21.56
C ALA A 333 -2.39 -1.20 21.20
N ALA A 334 -1.39 -1.24 22.08
CA ALA A 334 -0.06 -0.69 21.82
C ALA A 334 0.68 -1.51 20.75
N LEU A 335 0.52 -2.83 20.76
CA LEU A 335 1.07 -3.74 19.74
C LEU A 335 0.48 -3.44 18.34
N GLY A 336 -0.78 -3.02 18.26
CA GLY A 336 -1.40 -2.59 16.99
C GLY A 336 -0.67 -1.43 16.30
N ARG A 337 0.02 -0.58 17.08
CA ARG A 337 0.82 0.57 16.60
C ARG A 337 2.33 0.31 16.65
N ASP A 338 2.74 -0.95 16.82
CA ASP A 338 4.16 -1.29 16.85
C ASP A 338 4.81 -1.05 15.49
N PRO A 339 6.05 -0.52 15.43
CA PRO A 339 6.72 -0.25 14.17
C PRO A 339 6.98 -1.55 13.38
N GLU A 340 7.39 -1.41 12.13
CA GLU A 340 7.80 -2.57 11.34
C GLU A 340 9.08 -3.23 11.89
N GLU A 341 9.12 -4.56 11.89
CA GLU A 341 10.30 -5.34 12.24
C GLU A 341 10.88 -5.99 10.97
N GLY A 342 12.07 -5.54 10.54
CA GLY A 342 12.75 -6.07 9.35
C GLY A 342 12.28 -5.41 8.05
N GLU A 343 12.35 -6.15 6.95
CA GLU A 343 12.11 -5.61 5.59
C GLU A 343 10.79 -6.16 5.00
N THR A 344 9.66 -5.79 5.59
CA THR A 344 8.31 -6.26 5.18
C THR A 344 7.97 -5.99 3.70
N MET A 345 8.64 -5.02 3.07
CA MET A 345 8.52 -4.71 1.64
C MET A 345 9.44 -5.57 0.74
N ARG A 346 10.06 -6.63 1.27
CA ARG A 346 10.75 -7.68 0.49
C ARG A 346 10.01 -9.01 0.52
N ASP A 347 9.04 -9.17 1.42
CA ASP A 347 8.20 -10.36 1.48
C ASP A 347 7.19 -10.37 0.32
N GLU A 348 6.86 -11.56 -0.19
CA GLU A 348 5.80 -11.72 -1.18
C GLU A 348 4.42 -11.34 -0.61
N PRO A 349 3.46 -10.92 -1.47
CA PRO A 349 2.10 -10.68 -1.05
C PRO A 349 1.49 -11.91 -0.37
N ARG A 350 0.79 -11.69 0.75
CA ARG A 350 0.12 -12.76 1.50
C ARG A 350 -0.93 -13.44 0.62
N ASP A 351 -0.96 -14.77 0.66
CA ASP A 351 -2.09 -15.56 0.16
C ASP A 351 -3.39 -15.17 0.89
N PRO A 352 -4.42 -14.65 0.20
CA PRO A 352 -5.70 -14.29 0.79
C PRO A 352 -6.38 -15.44 1.54
N ALA A 353 -6.21 -16.68 1.08
CA ALA A 353 -6.78 -17.89 1.68
C ALA A 353 -6.06 -18.32 2.97
N ALA A 354 -4.84 -17.83 3.21
CA ALA A 354 -4.09 -18.13 4.42
C ALA A 354 -4.81 -17.55 5.65
N ARG A 355 -5.21 -18.43 6.57
CA ARG A 355 -5.86 -18.05 7.82
C ARG A 355 -4.83 -17.64 8.87
N ILE A 356 -5.19 -16.68 9.72
CA ILE A 356 -4.41 -16.33 10.93
C ILE A 356 -4.21 -17.58 11.80
N LEU A 357 -5.28 -18.38 11.96
CA LEU A 357 -5.27 -19.66 12.66
C LEU A 357 -5.03 -20.79 11.67
N ASN A 358 -3.79 -21.24 11.62
CA ASN A 358 -3.39 -22.47 10.93
C ASN A 358 -2.97 -23.54 11.94
N ARG A 359 -2.80 -24.79 11.49
CA ARG A 359 -2.44 -25.92 12.37
C ARG A 359 -1.21 -25.64 13.24
N ARG A 360 -0.19 -24.99 12.68
CA ARG A 360 1.04 -24.61 13.42
C ARG A 360 0.73 -23.61 14.53
N SER A 361 -0.05 -22.56 14.23
CA SER A 361 -0.42 -21.53 15.20
C SER A 361 -1.36 -22.09 16.27
N LEU A 362 -2.25 -23.03 15.93
CA LEU A 362 -3.11 -23.71 16.90
C LEU A 362 -2.29 -24.58 17.87
N VAL A 363 -1.33 -25.36 17.36
CA VAL A 363 -0.41 -26.14 18.21
C VAL A 363 0.39 -25.20 19.12
N ASP A 364 0.89 -24.09 18.60
CA ASP A 364 1.62 -23.09 19.38
C ASP A 364 0.76 -22.47 20.49
N ILE A 365 -0.49 -22.10 20.19
CA ILE A 365 -1.46 -21.59 21.17
C ILE A 365 -1.74 -22.63 22.26
N VAL A 366 -2.01 -23.88 21.87
CA VAL A 366 -2.35 -24.95 22.83
C VAL A 366 -1.17 -25.28 23.74
N VAL A 367 0.04 -25.39 23.19
CA VAL A 367 1.24 -25.67 23.98
C VAL A 367 1.59 -24.49 24.88
N ALA A 368 1.62 -23.27 24.34
CA ALA A 368 1.96 -22.09 25.14
C ALA A 368 0.93 -21.83 26.25
N GLY A 369 -0.36 -21.86 25.91
CA GLY A 369 -1.44 -21.67 26.87
C GLY A 369 -1.48 -22.79 27.89
N GLY A 370 -1.31 -24.04 27.47
CA GLY A 370 -1.23 -25.19 28.37
C GLY A 370 -0.08 -25.07 29.37
N VAL A 371 1.13 -24.72 28.94
CA VAL A 371 2.28 -24.50 29.85
C VAL A 371 1.99 -23.35 30.82
N MET A 372 1.46 -22.22 30.32
CA MET A 372 1.10 -21.08 31.16
C MET A 372 0.07 -21.46 32.23
N GLY A 373 -1.00 -22.17 31.82
CA GLY A 373 -2.05 -22.62 32.72
C GLY A 373 -1.56 -23.66 33.74
N LEU A 374 -0.74 -24.62 33.32
CA LEU A 374 -0.13 -25.61 34.21
C LEU A 374 0.79 -24.96 35.25
N LEU A 375 1.58 -23.96 34.88
CA LEU A 375 2.42 -23.22 35.82
C LEU A 375 1.58 -22.43 36.83
N ALA A 376 0.51 -21.77 36.38
CA ALA A 376 -0.41 -21.04 37.25
C ALA A 376 -1.16 -21.97 38.21
N PHE A 377 -1.56 -23.15 37.73
CA PHE A 377 -2.20 -24.19 38.54
C PHE A 377 -1.21 -24.89 39.48
N ALA A 378 0.06 -25.02 39.10
CA ALA A 378 1.10 -25.49 40.01
C ALA A 378 1.29 -24.50 41.17
N ASN A 379 1.36 -23.19 40.88
CA ASN A 379 1.43 -22.16 41.92
C ASN A 379 0.20 -22.16 42.84
N TYR A 380 -1.00 -22.45 42.29
CA TYR A 380 -2.23 -22.65 43.07
C TYR A 380 -2.07 -23.76 44.13
N LEU A 381 -1.65 -24.96 43.71
CA LEU A 381 -1.48 -26.11 44.61
C LEU A 381 -0.32 -25.93 45.59
N LEU A 382 0.80 -25.36 45.12
CA LEU A 382 1.97 -25.09 45.96
C LEU A 382 1.66 -24.09 47.07
N LEU A 383 0.75 -23.14 46.85
CA LEU A 383 0.36 -22.20 47.91
C LEU A 383 -0.31 -22.92 49.08
N TYR A 384 -1.19 -23.90 48.83
CA TYR A 384 -1.80 -24.70 49.90
C TYR A 384 -0.76 -25.49 50.69
N SER A 385 0.14 -26.18 49.97
CA SER A 385 1.24 -26.93 50.59
C SER A 385 2.11 -26.04 51.49
N ARG A 386 2.42 -24.82 51.03
CA ARG A 386 3.22 -23.84 51.79
C ARG A 386 2.51 -23.30 53.03
N ASN A 387 1.19 -23.27 53.04
CA ASN A 387 0.39 -22.89 54.21
C ASN A 387 0.01 -24.10 55.08
N SER A 388 0.53 -25.29 54.77
CA SER A 388 0.21 -26.55 55.46
C SER A 388 -1.28 -26.86 55.50
N VAL A 389 -2.00 -26.48 54.45
CA VAL A 389 -3.42 -26.81 54.23
C VAL A 389 -3.47 -27.85 53.13
N ASP A 390 -4.13 -28.97 53.36
CA ASP A 390 -4.43 -29.95 52.32
C ASP A 390 -5.77 -29.62 51.67
N PRO A 391 -5.81 -29.14 50.41
CA PRO A 391 -7.05 -28.74 49.77
C PRO A 391 -8.00 -29.91 49.47
N PHE A 392 -7.53 -31.16 49.59
CA PHE A 392 -8.33 -32.37 49.33
C PHE A 392 -9.05 -32.90 50.57
N VAL A 393 -8.65 -32.46 51.77
CA VAL A 393 -9.14 -33.02 53.03
C VAL A 393 -9.59 -31.92 54.00
N ASP A 394 -8.87 -30.81 54.04
CA ASP A 394 -9.11 -29.74 55.01
C ASP A 394 -10.19 -28.76 54.55
N VAL A 395 -10.86 -28.15 55.53
CA VAL A 395 -11.70 -26.98 55.26
C VAL A 395 -10.78 -25.79 54.97
N VAL A 396 -10.72 -25.40 53.70
CA VAL A 396 -9.84 -24.33 53.22
C VAL A 396 -10.29 -22.98 53.81
N PRO A 397 -9.43 -22.25 54.55
CA PRO A 397 -9.75 -20.92 55.03
C PRO A 397 -9.93 -19.94 53.86
N LEU A 398 -10.93 -19.06 53.94
CA LEU A 398 -11.24 -18.09 52.88
C LEU A 398 -10.05 -17.18 52.53
N THR A 399 -9.18 -16.87 53.50
CA THR A 399 -7.96 -16.07 53.29
C THR A 399 -6.94 -16.81 52.43
N VAL A 400 -6.70 -18.09 52.69
CA VAL A 400 -5.78 -18.94 51.91
C VAL A 400 -6.34 -19.17 50.51
N LEU A 401 -7.65 -19.39 50.38
CA LEU A 401 -8.32 -19.50 49.09
C LEU A 401 -8.15 -18.22 48.25
N ALA A 402 -8.41 -17.05 48.83
CA ALA A 402 -8.26 -15.78 48.12
C ALA A 402 -6.81 -15.54 47.69
N GLN A 403 -5.82 -15.90 48.52
CA GLN A 403 -4.41 -15.85 48.14
C GLN A 403 -4.07 -16.85 47.02
N ALA A 404 -4.63 -18.06 47.06
CA ALA A 404 -4.44 -19.09 46.04
C ALA A 404 -4.99 -18.65 44.68
N MET A 405 -6.21 -18.09 44.67
CA MET A 405 -6.79 -17.49 43.47
C MET A 405 -5.95 -16.31 42.96
N THR A 406 -5.42 -15.48 43.88
CA THR A 406 -4.62 -14.32 43.49
C THR A 406 -3.28 -14.71 42.88
N ILE A 407 -2.56 -15.68 43.45
CA ILE A 407 -1.29 -16.13 42.87
C ILE A 407 -1.50 -16.76 41.50
N THR A 408 -2.61 -17.46 41.27
CA THR A 408 -3.00 -17.99 39.95
C THR A 408 -3.27 -16.86 38.95
N TYR A 409 -4.12 -15.90 39.31
CA TYR A 409 -4.42 -14.71 38.50
C TYR A 409 -3.15 -13.95 38.12
N VAL A 410 -2.30 -13.63 39.09
CA VAL A 410 -1.05 -12.88 38.87
C VAL A 410 -0.06 -13.70 38.03
N THR A 411 0.01 -15.02 38.22
CA THR A 411 0.88 -15.89 37.40
C THR A 411 0.46 -15.87 35.93
N ILE A 412 -0.84 -15.99 35.63
CA ILE A 412 -1.34 -15.91 34.26
C ILE A 412 -1.04 -14.52 33.67
N MET A 413 -1.36 -13.45 34.41
CA MET A 413 -1.12 -12.08 33.96
C MET A 413 0.36 -11.85 33.61
N VAL A 414 1.29 -12.20 34.50
CA VAL A 414 2.73 -11.97 34.26
C VAL A 414 3.24 -12.84 33.11
N CYS A 415 2.88 -14.13 33.06
CA CYS A 415 3.25 -15.00 31.94
C CYS A 415 2.67 -14.50 30.61
N GLN A 416 1.47 -13.92 30.62
CA GLN A 416 0.85 -13.35 29.43
C GLN A 416 1.57 -12.09 28.96
N LEU A 417 1.95 -11.17 29.86
CA LEU A 417 2.76 -10.01 29.49
C LEU A 417 4.10 -10.44 28.86
N VAL A 418 4.71 -11.50 29.40
CA VAL A 418 5.91 -12.14 28.80
C VAL A 418 5.58 -12.75 27.43
N SER A 419 4.46 -13.45 27.29
CA SER A 419 3.98 -14.04 26.02
C SER A 419 3.80 -12.98 24.93
N ILE A 420 3.12 -11.86 25.25
CA ILE A 420 2.92 -10.73 24.34
C ILE A 420 4.27 -10.14 23.93
N THR A 421 5.17 -9.91 24.89
CA THR A 421 6.52 -9.36 24.61
C THR A 421 7.36 -10.31 23.74
N GLN A 422 7.26 -11.62 23.99
CA GLN A 422 7.97 -12.63 23.21
C GLN A 422 7.45 -12.72 21.78
N ARG A 423 6.13 -12.70 21.58
CA ARG A 423 5.47 -12.73 20.27
C ARG A 423 5.62 -11.42 19.49
N ARG A 424 5.89 -10.31 20.18
CA ARG A 424 6.12 -8.99 19.58
C ARG A 424 7.27 -8.99 18.58
N SER A 425 8.35 -9.73 18.84
CA SER A 425 9.50 -9.83 17.94
C SER A 425 9.63 -11.21 17.29
N VAL A 426 9.94 -11.23 15.99
CA VAL A 426 10.25 -12.46 15.24
C VAL A 426 11.47 -13.19 15.81
N HIS A 427 12.37 -12.45 16.47
CA HIS A 427 13.61 -12.96 17.06
C HIS A 427 13.45 -13.39 18.54
N GLY A 428 12.25 -13.24 19.12
CA GLY A 428 11.94 -13.61 20.49
C GLY A 428 12.12 -12.46 21.49
N PHE A 429 12.32 -12.81 22.75
CA PHE A 429 12.32 -11.82 23.84
C PHE A 429 13.60 -10.97 23.87
N PHE A 430 14.77 -11.57 23.65
CA PHE A 430 16.07 -10.92 23.83
C PHE A 430 16.54 -10.17 22.58
N THR A 431 15.90 -9.05 22.26
CA THR A 431 16.16 -8.29 21.04
C THR A 431 16.18 -6.79 21.30
N ARG A 432 17.04 -6.05 20.58
CA ARG A 432 17.06 -4.57 20.68
C ARG A 432 15.74 -3.94 20.24
N TYR A 433 14.99 -4.64 19.39
CA TYR A 433 13.69 -4.24 18.89
C TYR A 433 12.66 -3.98 20.00
N GLN A 434 12.80 -4.67 21.14
CA GLN A 434 11.89 -4.46 22.27
C GLN A 434 11.89 -3.01 22.77
N PHE A 435 12.98 -2.27 22.61
CA PHE A 435 13.09 -0.89 23.12
C PHE A 435 12.69 0.19 22.10
N THR A 436 12.27 -0.18 20.87
CA THR A 436 11.91 0.78 19.82
C THR A 436 10.63 1.53 20.14
N ASN A 437 9.67 0.89 20.82
CA ASN A 437 8.36 1.46 21.11
C ASN A 437 8.18 1.76 22.60
N ARG A 438 8.28 3.04 22.96
CA ARG A 438 8.10 3.48 24.36
C ARG A 438 6.66 3.39 24.82
N THR A 439 5.68 3.56 23.92
CA THR A 439 4.25 3.50 24.28
C THR A 439 3.83 2.07 24.61
N TYR A 440 4.45 1.07 24.01
CA TYR A 440 4.29 -0.34 24.37
C TYR A 440 4.68 -0.60 25.83
N TRP A 441 5.87 -0.17 26.27
CA TRP A 441 6.29 -0.35 27.66
C TRP A 441 5.46 0.46 28.65
N LEU A 442 4.99 1.65 28.26
CA LEU A 442 4.01 2.39 29.05
C LEU A 442 2.72 1.60 29.21
N ALA A 443 2.22 0.95 28.15
CA ALA A 443 1.03 0.11 28.21
C ALA A 443 1.22 -1.12 29.10
N ILE A 444 2.39 -1.77 29.05
CA ILE A 444 2.76 -2.85 29.98
C ILE A 444 2.80 -2.34 31.42
N ALA A 445 3.42 -1.18 31.67
CA ALA A 445 3.47 -0.59 33.01
C ALA A 445 2.09 -0.24 33.56
N VAL A 446 1.18 0.27 32.71
CA VAL A 446 -0.22 0.52 33.07
C VAL A 446 -0.95 -0.78 33.40
N ALA A 447 -0.78 -1.85 32.60
CA ALA A 447 -1.37 -3.14 32.89
C ALA A 447 -0.88 -3.72 34.24
N VAL A 448 0.42 -3.61 34.50
CA VAL A 448 1.01 -4.01 35.80
C VAL A 448 0.46 -3.15 36.94
N ALA A 449 0.33 -1.84 36.76
CA ALA A 449 -0.24 -0.96 37.77
C ALA A 449 -1.71 -1.32 38.08
N ILE A 450 -2.52 -1.61 37.06
CA ILE A 450 -3.92 -2.03 37.26
C ILE A 450 -3.98 -3.36 38.01
N MET A 451 -3.16 -4.35 37.64
CA MET A 451 -3.03 -5.61 38.38
C MET A 451 -2.66 -5.36 39.86
N LEU A 452 -1.67 -4.50 40.13
CA LEU A 452 -1.28 -4.18 41.50
C LEU A 452 -2.40 -3.49 42.29
N VAL A 453 -3.18 -2.61 41.64
CA VAL A 453 -4.37 -2.00 42.25
C VAL A 453 -5.41 -3.06 42.60
N ILE A 454 -5.67 -4.02 41.71
CA ILE A 454 -6.61 -5.12 41.96
C ILE A 454 -6.17 -6.00 43.13
N VAL A 455 -4.86 -6.22 43.30
CA VAL A 455 -4.32 -7.08 44.37
C VAL A 455 -4.21 -6.37 45.71
N TYR A 456 -3.80 -5.10 45.74
CA TYR A 456 -3.37 -4.42 46.97
C TYR A 456 -4.31 -3.33 47.48
N VAL A 457 -5.24 -2.81 46.66
CA VAL A 457 -6.20 -1.80 47.14
C VAL A 457 -7.42 -2.51 47.74
N PRO A 458 -7.68 -2.40 49.06
CA PRO A 458 -8.67 -3.24 49.73
C PRO A 458 -10.08 -3.20 49.11
N ALA A 459 -10.57 -2.01 48.75
CA ALA A 459 -11.88 -1.83 48.15
C ALA A 459 -12.03 -2.54 46.78
N VAL A 460 -10.94 -2.60 46.01
CA VAL A 460 -10.90 -3.29 44.72
C VAL A 460 -10.68 -4.79 44.95
N ALA A 461 -9.80 -5.15 45.87
CA ALA A 461 -9.50 -6.55 46.17
C ALA A 461 -10.73 -7.33 46.65
N THR A 462 -11.59 -6.70 47.46
CA THR A 462 -12.87 -7.30 47.88
C THR A 462 -13.81 -7.56 46.72
N LEU A 463 -13.80 -6.69 45.69
CA LEU A 463 -14.65 -6.86 44.50
C LEU A 463 -14.17 -8.03 43.64
N PHE A 464 -12.86 -8.18 43.46
CA PHE A 464 -12.26 -9.23 42.62
C PHE A 464 -11.96 -10.54 43.39
N GLY A 465 -12.24 -10.59 44.69
CA GLY A 465 -11.94 -11.75 45.54
C GLY A 465 -10.44 -12.05 45.64
N THR A 466 -9.61 -11.01 45.63
CA THR A 466 -8.14 -11.12 45.71
C THR A 466 -7.64 -10.87 47.14
N ALA A 467 -6.43 -11.34 47.42
CA ALA A 467 -5.74 -11.13 48.68
C ALA A 467 -4.28 -10.73 48.41
N PRO A 468 -3.67 -9.93 49.30
CA PRO A 468 -2.30 -9.45 49.09
C PRO A 468 -1.31 -10.61 49.06
N LEU A 469 -0.40 -10.56 48.09
CA LEU A 469 0.69 -11.52 47.93
C LEU A 469 1.95 -11.06 48.66
N GLY A 470 2.63 -12.00 49.31
CA GLY A 470 3.93 -11.77 49.94
C GLY A 470 5.10 -11.81 48.96
N ILE A 471 6.29 -11.47 49.44
CA ILE A 471 7.53 -11.48 48.63
C ILE A 471 7.82 -12.88 48.07
N LEU A 472 7.59 -13.91 48.88
CA LEU A 472 7.83 -15.28 48.48
C LEU A 472 6.85 -15.73 47.39
N ASP A 473 5.59 -15.28 47.42
CA ASP A 473 4.61 -15.55 46.37
C ASP A 473 5.04 -14.92 45.03
N TRP A 474 5.53 -13.69 45.07
CA TRP A 474 6.11 -13.04 43.89
C TRP A 474 7.32 -13.79 43.34
N ALA A 475 8.15 -14.42 44.18
CA ALA A 475 9.25 -15.24 43.71
C ALA A 475 8.75 -16.46 42.91
N PHE A 476 7.65 -17.09 43.32
CA PHE A 476 7.00 -18.19 42.56
C PHE A 476 6.36 -17.69 41.26
N VAL A 477 5.71 -16.52 41.28
CA VAL A 477 5.15 -15.89 40.06
C VAL A 477 6.27 -15.61 39.05
N LEU A 478 7.35 -14.95 39.47
CA LEU A 478 8.46 -14.61 38.60
C LEU A 478 9.24 -15.86 38.15
N GLY A 479 9.36 -16.86 39.02
CA GLY A 479 9.93 -18.17 38.67
C GLY A 479 9.12 -18.87 37.59
N ALA A 480 7.79 -18.90 37.71
CA ALA A 480 6.90 -19.44 36.68
C ALA A 480 7.04 -18.68 35.36
N ALA A 481 7.08 -17.34 35.39
CA ALA A 481 7.27 -16.52 34.20
C ALA A 481 8.63 -16.77 33.51
N LEU A 482 9.69 -16.96 34.29
CA LEU A 482 11.02 -17.31 33.77
C LEU A 482 11.05 -18.70 33.15
N ILE A 483 10.41 -19.70 33.78
CA ILE A 483 10.28 -21.05 33.23
C ILE A 483 9.49 -21.02 31.92
N PHE A 484 8.35 -20.31 31.91
CA PHE A 484 7.55 -20.11 30.71
C PHE A 484 8.39 -19.48 29.59
N LEU A 485 9.10 -18.39 29.87
CA LEU A 485 9.99 -17.72 28.91
C LEU A 485 11.06 -18.68 28.38
N ALA A 486 11.72 -19.43 29.25
CA ALA A 486 12.78 -20.38 28.88
C ALA A 486 12.25 -21.47 27.93
N ILE A 487 11.08 -22.05 28.22
CA ILE A 487 10.42 -23.05 27.36
C ILE A 487 10.10 -22.44 25.99
N ARG A 488 9.53 -21.22 25.97
CA ARG A 488 9.16 -20.52 24.73
C ARG A 488 10.37 -20.20 23.86
N GLU A 489 11.44 -19.70 24.46
CA GLU A 489 12.67 -19.35 23.74
C GLU A 489 13.42 -20.59 23.25
N ALA A 490 13.44 -21.68 24.02
CA ALA A 490 14.01 -22.96 23.59
C ALA A 490 13.25 -23.54 22.39
N GLY A 491 11.90 -23.56 22.45
CA GLY A 491 11.06 -24.03 21.35
C GLY A 491 11.27 -23.22 20.07
N ARG A 492 11.41 -21.90 20.18
CA ARG A 492 11.70 -21.02 19.04
C ARG A 492 13.06 -21.32 18.39
N VAL A 493 14.10 -21.59 19.18
CA VAL A 493 15.44 -21.93 18.65
C VAL A 493 15.43 -23.29 17.95
N LEU A 494 14.70 -24.26 18.48
CA LEU A 494 14.56 -25.60 17.89
C LEU A 494 13.85 -25.60 16.54
N VAL A 495 12.86 -24.73 16.34
CA VAL A 495 12.09 -24.62 15.08
C VAL A 495 12.85 -23.82 14.00
N ARG A 496 13.86 -23.03 14.37
CA ARG A 496 14.70 -22.27 13.42
C ARG A 496 15.87 -23.10 12.84
N LYS A 497 16.20 -24.24 13.45
CA LYS A 497 17.09 -25.25 12.86
C LYS A 497 16.26 -26.25 12.07
#